data_AF-B0MRZ4-F1
#
_entry.id   AF-B0MRZ4-F1
#
_cell.length_a   1.000
_cell.length_b   1.000
_cell.length_c   1.000
_cell.angle_alpha   90.00
_cell.angle_beta   90.00
_cell.angle_gamma   90.00
#
_symmetry.space_group_name_H-M   'P 1'
#
loop_
_entity.id
_entity.type
_entity.pdbx_description
1 polymer ?
#
loop_
_entity_poly.entity_id
_entity_poly.type
_entity_poly.pdbx_seq_one_letter_code
_entity_poly.pdbx_strand_id
1 'polypeptide(L)'
;MNMRHCALPDRKTTKRTLPYNRQYVILAIYEVLDKNGAEYKKEDASTILSEISVYENSSLFSVSVSRQEEGTELSVTMVRQCEGLSESGVQRAITAVADSISQYLENELVLSKIKS
;
A
#
# COMPACT_ATOMS: atom_id res chain seq x y z
N MET A 1 -3.69 11.45 -35.45
CA MET A 1 -2.47 11.13 -34.67
C MET A 1 -2.92 10.76 -33.27
N ASN A 2 -2.93 9.47 -32.92
CA ASN A 2 -3.34 9.00 -31.59
C ASN A 2 -2.19 9.23 -30.61
N MET A 3 -2.24 10.35 -29.90
CA MET A 3 -1.39 10.57 -28.73
C MET A 3 -1.86 9.58 -27.65
N ARG A 4 -1.11 8.49 -27.51
CA ARG A 4 -1.19 7.64 -26.34
C ARG A 4 -0.90 8.54 -25.14
N HIS A 5 -1.89 8.73 -24.28
CA HIS A 5 -1.67 9.26 -22.94
C HIS A 5 -0.72 8.29 -22.24
N CYS A 6 0.57 8.54 -22.32
CA CYS A 6 1.51 8.04 -21.33
C CYS A 6 1.09 8.73 -20.02
N ALA A 7 0.21 8.08 -19.26
CA ALA A 7 -0.03 8.46 -17.89
C ALA A 7 1.35 8.35 -17.21
N LEU A 8 1.98 9.49 -16.97
CA LEU A 8 3.15 9.55 -16.10
C LEU A 8 2.76 8.82 -14.81
N PRO A 9 3.60 7.93 -14.27
CA PRO A 9 3.33 7.39 -12.95
C PRO A 9 3.11 8.58 -12.02
N ASP A 10 1.92 8.63 -11.41
CA ASP A 10 1.62 9.63 -10.40
C ASP A 10 2.73 9.53 -9.35
N ARG A 11 3.52 10.60 -9.20
CA ARG A 11 4.69 10.64 -8.30
C ARG A 11 4.31 10.46 -6.83
N LYS A 12 3.02 10.35 -6.52
CA LYS A 12 2.50 10.06 -5.18
C LYS A 12 1.92 8.66 -5.06
N THR A 13 1.97 7.84 -6.10
CA THR A 13 1.36 6.51 -6.12
C THR A 13 2.36 5.43 -6.52
N THR A 14 2.36 4.31 -5.81
CA THR A 14 3.05 3.09 -6.20
C THR A 14 2.07 1.93 -6.29
N LYS A 15 2.35 0.97 -7.17
CA LYS A 15 1.49 -0.18 -7.44
C LYS A 15 2.30 -1.47 -7.44
N ARG A 16 1.71 -2.54 -6.93
CA ARG A 16 2.30 -3.88 -6.95
C ARG A 16 1.24 -4.94 -7.19
N THR A 17 1.52 -5.86 -8.10
CA THR A 17 0.71 -7.08 -8.23
C THR A 17 1.23 -8.11 -7.25
N LEU A 18 0.35 -8.54 -6.34
CA LEU A 18 0.65 -9.52 -5.31
C LEU A 18 -0.03 -10.86 -5.69
N PRO A 19 0.68 -12.01 -5.63
CA PRO A 19 0.15 -13.32 -6.01
C PRO A 19 -0.77 -13.92 -4.94
N TYR A 20 -1.60 -13.08 -4.32
CA TYR A 20 -2.55 -13.44 -3.25
C TYR A 20 -3.95 -12.99 -3.65
N ASN A 21 -4.96 -13.70 -3.13
CA ASN A 21 -6.33 -13.27 -3.32
C ASN A 21 -6.60 -11.94 -2.60
N ARG A 22 -7.63 -11.22 -3.05
CA ARG A 22 -7.96 -9.88 -2.54
C ARG A 22 -8.21 -9.85 -1.02
N GLN A 23 -8.79 -10.90 -0.44
CA GLN A 23 -9.09 -10.94 0.99
C GLN A 23 -7.82 -11.03 1.84
N TYR A 24 -6.83 -11.82 1.42
CA TYR A 24 -5.54 -11.89 2.13
C TYR A 24 -4.80 -10.56 2.09
N VAL A 25 -4.82 -9.86 0.96
CA VAL A 25 -4.18 -8.54 0.86
C VAL A 25 -4.88 -7.52 1.76
N ILE A 26 -6.23 -7.53 1.81
CA ILE A 26 -6.99 -6.66 2.73
C ILE A 26 -6.64 -6.96 4.19
N LEU A 27 -6.56 -8.24 4.57
CA LEU A 27 -6.18 -8.62 5.93
C LEU A 27 -4.78 -8.12 6.28
N ALA A 28 -3.80 -8.31 5.39
CA ALA A 28 -2.44 -7.84 5.60
C ALA A 28 -2.34 -6.32 5.76
N ILE A 29 -3.18 -5.56 5.04
CA ILE A 29 -3.25 -4.10 5.23
C ILE A 29 -3.67 -3.79 6.67
N TYR A 30 -4.78 -4.36 7.16
CA TYR A 30 -5.23 -4.11 8.53
C TYR A 30 -4.20 -4.52 9.58
N GLU A 31 -3.60 -5.70 9.44
CA GLU A 31 -2.59 -6.20 10.38
C GLU A 31 -1.34 -5.29 10.44
N VAL A 32 -0.89 -4.78 9.29
CA VAL A 32 0.22 -3.81 9.24
C VAL A 32 -0.17 -2.49 9.90
N LEU A 33 -1.38 -1.99 9.63
CA LEU A 33 -1.87 -0.75 10.25
C LEU A 33 -2.00 -0.89 11.76
N ASP A 34 -2.60 -1.98 12.24
CA ASP A 34 -2.77 -2.28 13.67
C ASP A 34 -1.42 -2.45 14.37
N LYS A 35 -0.46 -3.19 13.78
CA LYS A 35 0.90 -3.35 14.32
C LYS A 35 1.65 -2.02 14.45
N ASN A 36 1.36 -1.07 13.55
CA ASN A 36 1.97 0.26 13.56
C ASN A 36 1.19 1.26 14.43
N GLY A 37 0.08 0.85 15.05
CA GLY A 37 -0.79 1.75 15.82
C GLY A 37 -1.38 2.88 14.96
N ALA A 38 -1.53 2.66 13.65
CA ALA A 38 -2.00 3.66 12.72
C ALA A 38 -3.52 3.81 12.82
N GLU A 39 -4.02 5.04 12.85
CA GLU A 39 -5.45 5.29 12.72
C GLU A 39 -5.86 5.11 11.26
N TYR A 40 -7.01 4.47 11.03
CA TYR A 40 -7.55 4.28 9.69
C TYR A 40 -9.06 4.38 9.62
N LYS A 41 -9.52 4.78 8.44
CA LYS A 41 -10.91 4.82 8.04
C LYS A 41 -11.08 4.03 6.76
N LYS A 42 -12.05 3.12 6.77
CA LYS A 42 -12.51 2.45 5.55
C LYS A 42 -13.33 3.43 4.71
N GLU A 43 -12.88 3.74 3.50
CA GLU A 43 -13.65 4.57 2.56
C GLU A 43 -14.64 3.73 1.76
N ASP A 44 -14.20 2.57 1.29
CA ASP A 44 -15.05 1.61 0.58
C ASP A 44 -14.59 0.16 0.82
N ALA A 45 -15.13 -0.80 0.05
CA ALA A 45 -14.83 -2.22 0.23
C ALA A 45 -13.37 -2.61 -0.09
N SER A 46 -12.62 -1.74 -0.78
CA SER A 46 -11.27 -1.95 -1.31
C SER A 46 -10.29 -0.85 -0.92
N THR A 47 -10.76 0.30 -0.42
CA THR A 47 -9.96 1.49 -0.15
C THR A 47 -9.98 1.84 1.33
N ILE A 48 -8.79 2.03 1.89
CA ILE A 48 -8.55 2.38 3.29
C ILE A 48 -7.70 3.65 3.31
N LEU A 49 -8.15 4.64 4.07
CA LEU A 49 -7.42 5.88 4.31
C LEU A 49 -6.79 5.81 5.70
N SER A 50 -5.48 6.03 5.82
CA SER A 50 -4.78 5.89 7.09
C SER A 50 -3.66 6.92 7.25
N GLU A 51 -3.48 7.40 8.48
CA GLU A 51 -2.34 8.20 8.86
C GLU A 51 -1.20 7.26 9.29
N ILE A 52 -0.15 7.20 8.47
CA ILE A 52 0.95 6.26 8.66
C ILE A 52 2.23 7.06 8.88
N SER A 53 2.94 6.75 9.96
CA SER A 53 4.27 7.32 10.24
C SER A 53 5.34 6.48 9.57
N VAL A 54 6.07 7.09 8.63
CA VAL A 54 7.18 6.43 7.93
C VAL A 54 8.45 7.27 8.14
N TYR A 55 9.48 6.67 8.73
CA TYR A 55 10.71 7.37 9.13
C TYR A 55 10.41 8.64 9.93
N GLU A 56 9.51 8.54 10.93
CA GLU A 56 9.06 9.67 11.78
C GLU A 56 8.27 10.78 11.03
N ASN A 57 7.98 10.59 9.73
CA ASN A 57 7.15 11.50 8.96
C ASN A 57 5.73 10.95 8.88
N SER A 58 4.79 11.63 9.54
CA SER A 58 3.37 11.27 9.49
C SER A 58 2.73 11.84 8.21
N SER A 59 2.12 10.97 7.42
CA SER A 59 1.44 11.35 6.17
C SER A 59 0.14 10.57 6.03
N LEU A 60 -0.82 11.12 5.29
CA LEU A 60 -2.08 10.46 4.99
C LEU A 60 -1.92 9.63 3.72
N PHE A 61 -2.19 8.34 3.81
CA PHE A 61 -2.13 7.40 2.70
C PHE A 61 -3.52 6.87 2.37
N SER A 62 -3.80 6.70 1.07
CA SER A 62 -4.87 5.85 0.57
C SER A 62 -4.25 4.54 0.11
N VAL A 63 -4.70 3.44 0.68
CA VAL A 63 -4.28 2.08 0.35
C VAL A 63 -5.48 1.37 -0.25
N SER A 64 -5.37 0.97 -1.51
CA SER A 64 -6.46 0.35 -2.24
C SER A 64 -6.06 -0.97 -2.89
N VAL A 65 -7.04 -1.86 -3.08
CA VAL A 65 -6.84 -3.15 -3.73
C VAL A 65 -7.81 -3.39 -4.87
N SER A 66 -7.32 -3.91 -5.98
CA SER A 66 -8.14 -4.35 -7.10
C SER A 66 -7.77 -5.77 -7.54
N ARG A 67 -8.76 -6.59 -7.91
CA ARG A 67 -8.52 -7.94 -8.42
C ARG A 67 -7.96 -7.83 -9.85
N GLN A 68 -6.90 -8.55 -10.13
CA GLN A 68 -6.29 -8.71 -11.45
C GLN A 68 -6.31 -10.19 -11.87
N GLU A 69 -5.99 -10.47 -13.13
CA GLU A 69 -5.92 -11.85 -13.63
C GLU A 69 -4.86 -12.68 -12.89
N GLU A 70 -3.69 -12.09 -12.64
CA GLU A 70 -2.54 -12.74 -12.00
C GLU A 70 -2.47 -12.57 -10.47
N GLY A 71 -3.52 -12.01 -9.85
CA GLY A 71 -3.56 -11.81 -8.40
C GLY A 71 -4.34 -10.57 -7.96
N THR A 72 -3.77 -9.80 -7.03
CA THR A 72 -4.36 -8.57 -6.51
C THR A 72 -3.38 -7.41 -6.68
N GLU A 73 -3.80 -6.35 -7.35
CA GLU A 73 -3.05 -5.09 -7.39
C GLU A 73 -3.27 -4.34 -6.08
N LEU A 74 -2.19 -4.10 -5.35
CA LEU A 74 -2.10 -3.15 -4.25
C LEU A 74 -1.66 -1.80 -4.81
N SER A 75 -2.42 -0.75 -4.54
CA SER A 75 -2.03 0.64 -4.84
C SER A 75 -1.91 1.43 -3.53
N VAL A 76 -0.79 2.12 -3.36
CA VAL A 76 -0.52 3.00 -2.22
C VAL A 76 -0.30 4.41 -2.73
N THR A 77 -1.14 5.34 -2.30
CA THR A 77 -1.11 6.74 -2.72
C THR A 77 -0.93 7.65 -1.51
N MET A 78 0.02 8.58 -1.56
CA MET A 78 0.13 9.65 -0.56
C MET A 78 -0.87 10.77 -0.86
N VAL A 79 -1.92 10.86 -0.06
CA VAL A 79 -2.99 11.85 -0.18
C VAL A 79 -2.57 13.19 0.42
N ARG A 80 -1.96 13.16 1.61
CA ARG A 80 -1.40 14.34 2.29
C ARG A 80 0.01 14.04 2.73
N GLN A 81 0.95 14.82 2.23
CA GLN A 81 2.36 14.73 2.61
C GLN A 81 2.62 15.44 3.93
N CYS A 82 3.57 14.92 4.73
CA CYS A 82 4.17 15.66 5.83
C CYS A 82 4.80 16.96 5.29
N GLU A 83 4.71 18.04 6.07
CA GLU A 83 5.33 19.30 5.70
C GLU A 83 6.86 19.13 5.56
N GLY A 84 7.44 19.71 4.51
CA GLY A 84 8.87 19.59 4.22
C GLY A 84 9.32 18.28 3.57
N LEU A 85 8.42 17.32 3.32
CA LEU A 85 8.79 16.06 2.66
C LEU A 85 9.15 16.27 1.18
N SER A 86 10.36 15.86 0.79
CA SER A 86 10.83 15.93 -0.60
C SER A 86 10.13 14.92 -1.50
N GLU A 87 10.22 15.09 -2.83
CA GLU A 87 9.69 14.10 -3.79
C GLU A 87 10.31 12.71 -3.60
N SER A 88 11.61 12.64 -3.30
CA SER A 88 12.28 11.38 -2.96
C SER A 88 11.80 10.80 -1.62
N GLY A 89 11.43 11.67 -0.66
CA GLY A 89 10.78 11.28 0.59
C GLY A 89 9.41 10.64 0.33
N VAL A 90 8.59 11.25 -0.53
CA VAL A 90 7.29 10.70 -0.94
C VAL A 90 7.47 9.30 -1.54
N GLN A 91 8.37 9.15 -2.51
CA GLN A 91 8.64 7.87 -3.17
C GLN A 91 9.12 6.79 -2.20
N ARG A 92 10.01 7.15 -1.27
CA ARG A 92 10.45 6.22 -0.21
C ARG A 92 9.31 5.83 0.71
N ALA A 93 8.45 6.78 1.07
CA ALA A 93 7.34 6.53 2.00
C ALA A 93 6.27 5.60 1.40
N ILE A 94 5.79 5.89 0.19
CA ILE A 94 4.81 5.02 -0.49
C ILE A 94 5.38 3.62 -0.76
N THR A 95 6.67 3.53 -1.09
CA THR A 95 7.35 2.25 -1.31
C THR A 95 7.49 1.47 -0.01
N ALA A 96 7.88 2.12 1.09
CA ALA A 96 8.01 1.48 2.40
C ALA A 96 6.67 0.92 2.92
N VAL A 97 5.56 1.63 2.71
CA VAL A 97 4.23 1.13 3.07
C VAL A 97 3.87 -0.09 2.22
N ALA A 98 4.07 -0.03 0.90
CA ALA A 98 3.83 -1.18 0.02
C ALA A 98 4.73 -2.39 0.37
N ASP A 99 6.00 -2.15 0.69
CA ASP A 99 6.95 -3.16 1.16
C ASP A 99 6.49 -3.82 2.46
N SER A 100 6.05 -3.03 3.44
CA SER A 100 5.58 -3.56 4.72
C SER A 100 4.42 -4.54 4.54
N ILE A 101 3.47 -4.21 3.66
CA ILE A 101 2.33 -5.09 3.34
C ILE A 101 2.80 -6.35 2.60
N SER A 102 3.68 -6.20 1.60
CA SER A 102 4.28 -7.35 0.88
C SER A 102 5.02 -8.29 1.84
N GLN A 103 5.86 -7.74 2.71
CA GLN A 103 6.64 -8.48 3.70
C GLN A 103 5.76 -9.20 4.72
N TYR A 104 4.65 -8.58 5.16
CA TYR A 104 3.70 -9.26 6.04
C TYR A 104 3.13 -10.51 5.38
N LEU A 105 2.69 -10.39 4.12
CA LEU A 105 2.16 -11.53 3.36
C LEU A 105 3.22 -12.63 3.17
N GLU A 106 4.45 -12.25 2.83
CA GLU A 106 5.55 -13.19 2.63
C GLU A 106 5.98 -13.88 3.94
N ASN A 107 6.08 -13.14 5.05
CA ASN A 107 6.55 -13.71 6.30
C ASN A 107 5.46 -14.51 7.01
N GLU A 108 4.26 -13.96 7.19
CA GLU A 108 3.24 -14.58 8.05
C GLU A 108 2.42 -15.65 7.29
N LEU A 109 2.08 -15.44 6.01
CA LEU A 109 1.27 -16.40 5.25
C LEU A 109 2.10 -17.51 4.60
N VAL A 110 3.38 -17.28 4.28
CA VAL A 110 4.25 -18.34 3.73
C VAL A 110 4.82 -19.19 4.85
N LEU A 111 5.26 -18.60 5.98
CA LEU A 111 5.79 -19.39 7.11
C LEU A 111 4.69 -20.18 7.83
N SER A 112 3.44 -19.70 7.85
CA SER A 112 2.31 -20.50 8.38
C SER A 112 1.98 -21.72 7.53
N LYS A 113 2.21 -21.67 6.20
CA LYS A 113 2.11 -22.85 5.33
C LYS A 113 3.23 -23.88 5.52
N ILE A 114 4.42 -23.44 5.96
CA ILE A 114 5.57 -24.33 6.22
C ILE A 114 5.48 -24.98 7.62
N LYS A 115 4.72 -24.38 8.55
CA LYS A 115 4.53 -24.90 9.91
C LYS A 115 3.35 -25.88 10.07
N SER A 116 2.60 -26.21 9.01
CA SER A 116 1.53 -27.23 9.04
C SER A 116 2.02 -28.58 8.53
#